data_AF-A0A4T0FVK3-F1
#
_entry.id   AF-A0A4T0FVK3-F1
#
_cell.length_a   1.000
_cell.length_b   1.000
_cell.length_c   1.000
_cell.angle_alpha   90.00
_cell.angle_beta   90.00
_cell.angle_gamma   90.00
#
_symmetry.space_group_name_H-M   'P 1'
#
loop_
_entity.id
_entity.type
_entity.pdbx_description
1 polymer ?
#
loop_
_entity_poly.entity_id
_entity_poly.type
_entity_poly.pdbx_seq_one_letter_code
_entity_poly.pdbx_strand_id
1 'polypeptide(L)'
;MANSRFGYVREFEDYDRLLPSTFSVVRIDGQSFHRFSDTHQFAKPNDKRALECMNSAAQFVMEEMEDVTLAFGESDEFSFLLRPDTPLYDRRKAKILTKVVSAFTSAFVYNWSRYLNIPLAYPPVFDGRVVTYPLPKHVRDYFAWRQVDTHINNLYNTSFWAIVQQGGKTEREAHKILQGTVSAQKHDILYKDYGINYNTLDEMYKKGSVLVRDPPPLPEVPKDGAYKEKKRIEKLRKDGIDGTRGSVQILHVDIIKDDFWNQRPWLLAQ
;
A
#
# COMPACT_ATOMS: atom_id res chain seq x y z
N MET A 1 14.35 -19.79 -42.34
CA MET A 1 13.67 -19.33 -41.10
C MET A 1 13.32 -20.54 -40.25
N ALA A 2 14.14 -20.90 -39.25
CA ALA A 2 13.89 -22.07 -38.40
C ALA A 2 12.82 -21.81 -37.32
N ASN A 3 12.65 -20.54 -36.93
CA ASN A 3 11.73 -20.15 -35.85
C ASN A 3 10.24 -20.07 -36.29
N SER A 4 9.95 -20.14 -37.60
CA SER A 4 8.57 -20.12 -38.09
C SER A 4 7.81 -21.42 -37.79
N ARG A 5 8.51 -22.57 -37.74
CA ARG A 5 7.91 -23.88 -37.43
C ARG A 5 7.23 -23.91 -36.06
N PHE A 6 7.76 -23.17 -35.09
CA PHE A 6 7.25 -23.13 -33.72
C PHE A 6 6.53 -21.83 -33.37
N GLY A 7 6.41 -20.88 -34.31
CA GLY A 7 5.83 -19.55 -34.04
C GLY A 7 4.37 -19.57 -33.60
N TYR A 8 3.60 -20.57 -34.06
CA TYR A 8 2.17 -20.71 -33.77
C TYR A 8 1.85 -20.81 -32.27
N VAL A 9 2.81 -21.25 -31.43
CA VAL A 9 2.58 -21.38 -29.98
C VAL A 9 2.31 -20.03 -29.30
N ARG A 10 2.70 -18.91 -29.92
CA ARG A 10 2.40 -17.56 -29.42
C ARG A 10 0.91 -17.21 -29.50
N GLU A 11 0.15 -17.87 -30.36
CA GLU A 11 -1.29 -17.64 -30.52
C GLU A 11 -2.09 -18.13 -29.30
N PHE A 12 -1.48 -18.95 -28.43
CA PHE A 12 -2.07 -19.42 -27.17
C PHE A 12 -1.85 -18.46 -26.00
N GLU A 13 -1.07 -17.39 -26.18
CA GLU A 13 -0.91 -16.36 -25.14
C GLU A 13 -2.20 -15.55 -24.99
N ASP A 14 -2.76 -15.53 -23.78
CA ASP A 14 -3.90 -14.67 -23.46
C ASP A 14 -3.44 -13.26 -23.07
N TYR A 15 -4.13 -12.25 -23.58
CA TYR A 15 -3.83 -10.84 -23.40
C TYR A 15 -4.99 -10.13 -22.71
N ASP A 16 -5.14 -10.38 -21.40
CA ASP A 16 -6.12 -9.68 -20.55
C ASP A 16 -5.70 -8.21 -20.35
N ARG A 17 -6.44 -7.30 -20.98
CA ARG A 17 -6.27 -5.84 -20.84
C ARG A 17 -7.31 -5.28 -19.87
N LEU A 18 -6.83 -4.47 -18.92
CA LEU A 18 -7.70 -3.72 -18.02
C LEU A 18 -8.56 -2.73 -18.81
N LEU A 19 -9.83 -2.62 -18.43
CA LEU A 19 -10.79 -1.72 -19.08
C LEU A 19 -10.20 -0.30 -19.18
N PRO A 20 -10.27 0.38 -20.34
CA PRO A 20 -9.81 1.77 -20.47
C PRO A 20 -10.62 2.72 -19.58
N SER A 21 -10.01 3.85 -19.21
CA SER A 21 -10.65 4.93 -18.43
C SER A 21 -11.20 4.49 -17.07
N THR A 22 -10.62 3.44 -16.49
CA THR A 22 -10.97 2.95 -15.14
C THR A 22 -9.75 2.89 -14.26
N PHE A 23 -9.93 3.21 -12.98
CA PHE A 23 -8.92 3.01 -11.95
C PHE A 23 -8.62 1.53 -11.81
N SER A 24 -7.38 1.20 -11.46
CA SER A 24 -6.99 -0.18 -11.17
C SER A 24 -6.21 -0.21 -9.88
N VAL A 25 -6.55 -1.14 -8.99
CA VAL A 25 -5.80 -1.37 -7.76
C VAL A 25 -5.10 -2.71 -7.86
N VAL A 26 -3.79 -2.71 -7.68
CA VAL A 26 -2.99 -3.92 -7.47
C VAL A 26 -2.83 -4.11 -5.97
N ARG A 27 -3.41 -5.17 -5.42
CA ARG A 27 -3.19 -5.55 -4.02
C ARG A 27 -2.24 -6.73 -3.97
N ILE A 28 -1.23 -6.63 -3.12
CA ILE A 28 -0.29 -7.69 -2.79
C ILE A 28 -0.44 -8.09 -1.33
N ASP A 29 -0.16 -9.35 -1.02
CA ASP A 29 -0.32 -9.93 0.31
C ASP A 29 0.82 -10.93 0.58
N GLY A 30 1.34 -10.92 1.81
CA GLY A 30 2.42 -11.77 2.26
C GLY A 30 2.01 -13.24 2.36
N GLN A 31 2.60 -14.12 1.55
CA GLN A 31 2.23 -15.53 1.58
C GLN A 31 2.67 -16.20 2.89
N SER A 32 1.70 -16.69 3.67
CA SER A 32 1.94 -17.36 4.96
C SER A 32 2.74 -16.50 5.94
N PHE A 33 2.48 -15.19 5.97
CA PHE A 33 3.28 -14.25 6.74
C PHE A 33 3.19 -14.42 8.26
N HIS A 34 2.18 -15.14 8.77
CA HIS A 34 2.15 -15.58 10.16
C HIS A 34 3.42 -16.39 10.52
N ARG A 35 3.70 -17.46 9.75
CA ARG A 35 4.90 -18.28 9.90
C ARG A 35 6.18 -17.47 9.65
N PHE A 36 6.15 -16.55 8.69
CA PHE A 36 7.28 -15.66 8.41
C PHE A 36 7.60 -14.78 9.63
N SER A 37 6.59 -14.14 10.22
CA SER A 37 6.73 -13.28 11.38
C SER A 37 7.25 -14.03 12.60
N ASP A 38 6.79 -15.27 12.82
CA ASP A 38 7.23 -16.08 13.97
C ASP A 38 8.67 -16.58 13.78
N THR A 39 9.03 -17.02 12.57
CA THR A 39 10.40 -17.46 12.25
C THR A 39 11.40 -16.32 12.46
N HIS A 40 11.02 -15.10 12.11
CA HIS A 40 11.86 -13.90 12.23
C HIS A 40 11.61 -13.13 13.53
N GLN A 41 10.87 -13.70 14.49
CA GLN A 41 10.66 -13.14 15.83
C GLN A 41 10.16 -11.68 15.81
N PHE A 42 9.15 -11.42 14.99
CA PHE A 42 8.54 -10.10 14.93
C PHE A 42 7.90 -9.75 16.27
N ALA A 43 8.06 -8.49 16.68
CA ALA A 43 7.33 -7.96 17.82
C ALA A 43 5.82 -8.04 17.58
N LYS A 44 5.08 -8.38 18.63
CA LYS A 44 3.62 -8.43 18.61
C LYS A 44 3.06 -7.34 19.54
N PRO A 45 1.94 -6.69 19.22
CA PRO A 45 1.08 -6.92 18.04
C PRO A 45 1.67 -6.43 16.71
N ASN A 46 2.60 -5.48 16.75
CA ASN A 46 3.17 -4.85 15.56
C ASN A 46 4.70 -4.77 15.67
N ASP A 47 5.40 -5.07 14.57
CA ASP A 47 6.85 -4.86 14.46
C ASP A 47 7.13 -3.65 13.57
N LYS A 48 7.58 -2.55 14.20
CA LYS A 48 7.91 -1.30 13.50
C LYS A 48 8.89 -1.52 12.35
N ARG A 49 9.91 -2.35 12.55
CA ARG A 49 10.98 -2.58 11.58
C ARG A 49 10.44 -3.27 10.33
N ALA A 50 9.56 -4.25 10.53
CA ALA A 50 8.93 -4.95 9.43
C ALA A 50 8.02 -4.01 8.62
N LEU A 51 7.20 -3.20 9.30
CA LEU A 51 6.32 -2.24 8.64
C LEU A 51 7.10 -1.15 7.90
N GLU A 52 8.19 -0.63 8.47
CA GLU A 52 9.06 0.33 7.80
C GLU A 52 9.77 -0.29 6.57
N CYS A 53 10.16 -1.57 6.64
CA CYS A 53 10.67 -2.31 5.50
C CYS A 53 9.63 -2.45 4.38
N MET A 54 8.38 -2.79 4.72
CA MET A 54 7.25 -2.84 3.79
C MET A 54 6.98 -1.47 3.15
N ASN A 55 6.99 -0.40 3.95
CA ASN A 55 6.81 0.97 3.47
C ASN A 55 7.92 1.37 2.48
N SER A 56 9.17 1.02 2.77
CA SER A 56 10.30 1.27 1.89
C SER A 56 10.20 0.51 0.57
N ALA A 57 9.71 -0.74 0.61
CA ALA A 57 9.44 -1.52 -0.60
C ALA A 57 8.30 -0.92 -1.43
N ALA A 58 7.22 -0.45 -0.80
CA ALA A 58 6.12 0.23 -1.48
C ALA A 58 6.56 1.55 -2.11
N GLN A 59 7.40 2.32 -1.41
CA GLN A 59 7.98 3.55 -1.92
C GLN A 59 8.77 3.30 -3.21
N PHE A 60 9.63 2.27 -3.22
CA PHE A 60 10.37 1.88 -4.42
C PHE A 60 9.45 1.52 -5.59
N VAL A 61 8.35 0.79 -5.34
CA VAL A 61 7.36 0.48 -6.40
C VAL A 61 6.78 1.76 -6.98
N MET A 62 6.39 2.72 -6.14
CA MET A 62 5.84 3.99 -6.62
C MET A 62 6.88 4.77 -7.41
N GLU A 63 8.13 4.83 -6.95
CA GLU A 63 9.23 5.52 -7.65
C GLU A 63 9.52 4.92 -9.03
N GLU A 64 9.52 3.59 -9.14
CA GLU A 64 9.69 2.86 -10.40
C GLU A 64 8.48 2.94 -11.34
N MET A 65 7.29 3.17 -10.80
CA MET A 65 6.01 3.13 -11.53
C MET A 65 5.24 4.43 -11.29
N GLU A 66 5.59 5.49 -12.01
CA GLU A 66 5.02 6.84 -11.84
C GLU A 66 3.48 6.90 -11.95
N ASP A 67 2.87 5.99 -12.72
CA ASP A 67 1.42 5.89 -12.86
C ASP A 67 0.71 5.32 -11.61
N VAL A 68 1.46 4.83 -10.62
CA VAL A 68 0.97 4.51 -9.29
C VAL A 68 0.94 5.80 -8.47
N THR A 69 -0.26 6.33 -8.24
CA THR A 69 -0.45 7.66 -7.66
C THR A 69 -0.70 7.63 -6.15
N LEU A 70 -1.19 6.50 -5.64
CA LEU A 70 -1.47 6.26 -4.23
C LEU A 70 -1.13 4.80 -3.90
N ALA A 71 -0.50 4.57 -2.75
CA ALA A 71 -0.43 3.26 -2.14
C ALA A 71 -0.89 3.27 -0.68
N PHE A 72 -1.43 2.16 -0.21
CA PHE A 72 -1.87 1.97 1.18
C PHE A 72 -1.39 0.61 1.68
N GLY A 73 -0.76 0.58 2.85
CA GLY A 73 -0.26 -0.64 3.47
C GLY A 73 -0.73 -0.83 4.92
N GLU A 74 -0.99 -2.08 5.26
CA GLU A 74 -1.34 -2.57 6.60
C GLU A 74 -0.73 -3.96 6.76
N SER A 75 -0.16 -4.27 7.93
CA SER A 75 0.33 -5.61 8.25
C SER A 75 1.31 -6.11 7.17
N ASP A 76 0.92 -7.14 6.44
CA ASP A 76 1.63 -7.84 5.38
C ASP A 76 1.04 -7.58 3.98
N GLU A 77 0.07 -6.66 3.85
CA GLU A 77 -0.53 -6.27 2.58
C GLU A 77 -0.18 -4.83 2.14
N PHE A 78 -0.17 -4.62 0.82
CA PHE A 78 -0.08 -3.30 0.21
C PHE A 78 -1.00 -3.20 -1.02
N SER A 79 -1.64 -2.05 -1.20
CA SER A 79 -2.55 -1.75 -2.31
C SER A 79 -2.02 -0.55 -3.09
N PHE A 80 -1.88 -0.69 -4.41
CA PHE A 80 -1.33 0.33 -5.31
C PHE A 80 -2.39 0.78 -6.31
N LEU A 81 -2.79 2.05 -6.28
CA LEU A 81 -3.73 2.67 -7.20
C LEU A 81 -3.02 3.16 -8.46
N LEU A 82 -3.42 2.63 -9.62
CA LEU A 82 -3.09 3.19 -10.92
C LEU A 82 -4.16 4.18 -11.36
N ARG A 83 -3.71 5.32 -11.88
CA ARG A 83 -4.58 6.35 -12.50
C ARG A 83 -5.36 5.79 -13.68
N PRO A 84 -6.58 6.29 -13.96
CA PRO A 84 -7.51 5.65 -14.89
C PRO A 84 -7.03 5.67 -16.34
N ASP A 85 -6.25 6.69 -16.72
CA ASP A 85 -5.72 6.92 -18.06
C ASP A 85 -4.31 6.32 -18.28
N THR A 86 -3.80 5.50 -17.36
CA THR A 86 -2.47 4.90 -17.48
C THR A 86 -2.30 4.12 -18.81
N PRO A 87 -1.24 4.43 -19.60
CA PRO A 87 -0.84 3.63 -20.76
C PRO A 87 0.11 2.48 -20.39
N LEU A 88 0.42 2.30 -19.10
CA LEU A 88 1.46 1.39 -18.62
C LEU A 88 1.25 -0.03 -19.15
N TYR A 89 2.28 -0.55 -19.81
CA TYR A 89 2.30 -1.89 -20.43
C TYR A 89 1.09 -2.18 -21.31
N ASP A 90 0.49 -1.15 -21.93
CA ASP A 90 -0.72 -1.28 -22.73
C ASP A 90 -1.88 -1.91 -21.93
N ARG A 91 -1.92 -1.56 -20.63
CA ARG A 91 -2.90 -2.03 -19.64
C ARG A 91 -2.98 -3.55 -19.49
N ARG A 92 -1.95 -4.28 -19.90
CA ARG A 92 -1.90 -5.74 -19.75
C ARG A 92 -1.80 -6.10 -18.27
N LYS A 93 -2.87 -6.68 -17.75
CA LYS A 93 -3.03 -7.01 -16.32
C LYS A 93 -1.87 -7.83 -15.78
N ALA A 94 -1.46 -8.86 -16.51
CA ALA A 94 -0.36 -9.74 -16.10
C ALA A 94 0.97 -8.98 -15.95
N LYS A 95 1.27 -8.02 -16.83
CA LYS A 95 2.51 -7.24 -16.78
C LYS A 95 2.52 -6.25 -15.63
N ILE A 96 1.40 -5.56 -15.40
CA ILE A 96 1.25 -4.64 -14.28
C ILE A 96 1.40 -5.40 -12.96
N LEU A 97 0.64 -6.51 -12.79
CA LEU A 97 0.68 -7.33 -11.58
C LEU A 97 2.08 -7.86 -11.30
N THR A 98 2.71 -8.50 -12.29
CA THR A 98 4.03 -9.11 -12.10
C THR A 98 5.12 -8.06 -11.86
N LYS A 99 5.05 -6.88 -12.48
CA LYS A 99 6.00 -5.79 -12.19
C LYS A 99 5.85 -5.29 -10.75
N VAL A 100 4.63 -5.04 -10.26
CA VAL A 100 4.40 -4.62 -8.87
C VAL A 100 4.92 -5.66 -7.88
N VAL A 101 4.50 -6.92 -8.02
CA VAL A 101 4.89 -8.00 -7.10
C VAL A 101 6.40 -8.23 -7.11
N SER A 102 7.03 -8.26 -8.28
CA SER A 102 8.49 -8.49 -8.38
C SER A 102 9.30 -7.31 -7.86
N ALA A 103 8.90 -6.07 -8.18
CA ALA A 103 9.57 -4.87 -7.67
C ALA A 103 9.45 -4.77 -6.15
N PHE A 104 8.26 -5.02 -5.59
CA PHE A 104 8.03 -5.00 -4.15
C PHE A 104 8.86 -6.06 -3.43
N THR A 105 8.78 -7.31 -3.89
CA THR A 105 9.51 -8.44 -3.27
C THR A 105 11.03 -8.19 -3.32
N SER A 106 11.54 -7.73 -4.46
CA SER A 106 12.95 -7.40 -4.63
C SER A 106 13.38 -6.28 -3.67
N ALA A 107 12.59 -5.22 -3.57
CA ALA A 107 12.90 -4.09 -2.69
C ALA A 107 12.82 -4.48 -1.21
N PHE A 108 11.84 -5.31 -0.82
CA PHE A 108 11.71 -5.82 0.54
C PHE A 108 12.95 -6.62 0.96
N VAL A 109 13.41 -7.55 0.11
CA VAL A 109 14.63 -8.33 0.38
C VAL A 109 15.86 -7.43 0.40
N TYR A 110 15.97 -6.50 -0.55
CA TYR A 110 17.09 -5.56 -0.65
C TYR A 110 17.20 -4.65 0.57
N ASN A 111 16.06 -4.17 1.09
CA ASN A 111 16.01 -3.27 2.24
C ASN A 111 16.01 -4.00 3.58
N TRP A 112 15.82 -5.33 3.62
CA TRP A 112 15.70 -6.11 4.85
C TRP A 112 16.76 -5.79 5.89
N SER A 113 18.04 -5.85 5.51
CA SER A 113 19.17 -5.62 6.43
C SER A 113 19.29 -4.17 6.93
N ARG A 114 18.58 -3.22 6.32
CA ARG A 114 18.54 -1.81 6.76
C ARG A 114 17.59 -1.62 7.94
N TYR A 115 16.53 -2.42 8.00
CA TYR A 115 15.47 -2.30 9.01
C TYR A 115 15.55 -3.42 10.06
N LEU A 116 15.85 -4.63 9.64
CA LEU A 116 15.91 -5.82 10.48
C LEU A 116 17.37 -6.28 10.66
N ASN A 117 17.85 -6.18 11.90
CA ASN A 117 19.18 -6.67 12.30
C ASN A 117 19.23 -8.19 12.51
N ILE A 118 18.41 -8.94 11.77
CA ILE A 118 18.35 -10.40 11.79
C ILE A 118 18.51 -10.93 10.36
N PRO A 119 19.23 -12.04 10.14
CA PRO A 119 19.30 -12.64 8.82
C PRO A 119 17.92 -13.06 8.32
N LEU A 120 17.70 -12.93 7.01
CA LEU A 120 16.52 -13.48 6.36
C LEU A 120 16.66 -15.01 6.32
N ALA A 121 15.81 -15.72 7.08
CA ALA A 121 15.87 -17.18 7.20
C ALA A 121 15.49 -17.88 5.88
N TYR A 122 14.56 -17.29 5.12
CA TYR A 122 14.17 -17.75 3.79
C TYR A 122 13.56 -16.60 2.97
N PRO A 123 13.61 -16.66 1.62
CA PRO A 123 13.02 -15.62 0.78
C PRO A 123 11.50 -15.46 1.00
N PRO A 124 10.99 -14.24 1.22
CA PRO A 124 9.56 -13.99 1.33
C PRO A 124 8.90 -14.11 -0.05
N VAL A 125 7.62 -14.41 -0.04
CA VAL A 125 6.80 -14.49 -1.26
C VAL A 125 5.55 -13.65 -1.04
N PHE A 126 5.17 -12.90 -2.07
CA PHE A 126 3.95 -12.13 -2.10
C PHE A 126 3.06 -12.65 -3.21
N ASP A 127 1.77 -12.82 -2.91
CA ASP A 127 0.76 -12.97 -3.95
C ASP A 127 0.29 -11.59 -4.41
N GLY A 128 -0.52 -11.55 -5.47
CA GLY A 128 -1.19 -10.32 -5.80
C GLY A 128 -2.35 -10.50 -6.75
N ARG A 129 -3.21 -9.49 -6.79
CA ARG A 129 -4.38 -9.42 -7.66
C ARG A 129 -4.61 -8.00 -8.15
N VAL A 130 -5.27 -7.88 -9.29
CA VAL A 130 -5.68 -6.58 -9.86
C VAL A 130 -7.19 -6.50 -9.88
N VAL A 131 -7.74 -5.39 -9.36
CA VAL A 131 -9.16 -5.09 -9.35
C VAL A 131 -9.39 -3.75 -10.05
N THR A 132 -10.40 -3.69 -10.91
CA THR A 132 -10.73 -2.49 -11.70
C THR A 132 -11.95 -1.78 -11.12
N TYR A 133 -11.86 -0.47 -10.97
CA TYR A 133 -12.92 0.37 -10.40
C TYR A 133 -13.32 1.47 -11.39
N PRO A 134 -14.58 1.51 -11.85
CA PRO A 134 -15.00 2.43 -12.90
C PRO A 134 -15.23 3.87 -12.41
N LEU A 135 -15.47 4.07 -11.11
CA LEU A 135 -15.86 5.35 -10.54
C LEU A 135 -14.94 5.74 -9.38
N PRO A 136 -14.63 7.04 -9.21
CA PRO A 136 -13.84 7.54 -8.09
C PRO A 136 -14.38 7.12 -6.72
N LYS A 137 -15.71 7.06 -6.57
CA LYS A 137 -16.37 6.61 -5.34
C LYS A 137 -15.90 5.21 -4.92
N HIS A 138 -15.79 4.27 -5.86
CA HIS A 138 -15.39 2.90 -5.53
C HIS A 138 -13.93 2.81 -5.08
N VAL A 139 -13.07 3.68 -5.60
CA VAL A 139 -11.68 3.81 -5.14
C VAL A 139 -11.65 4.30 -3.70
N ARG A 140 -12.41 5.35 -3.39
CA ARG A 140 -12.52 5.87 -2.01
C ARG A 140 -13.05 4.81 -1.06
N ASP A 141 -14.15 4.14 -1.43
CA ASP A 141 -14.77 3.09 -0.62
C ASP A 141 -13.81 1.91 -0.39
N TYR A 142 -13.00 1.56 -1.40
CA TYR A 142 -11.98 0.52 -1.27
C TYR A 142 -10.90 0.89 -0.24
N PHE A 143 -10.30 2.08 -0.33
CA PHE A 143 -9.26 2.50 0.60
C PHE A 143 -9.81 2.76 2.02
N ALA A 144 -11.04 3.26 2.12
CA ALA A 144 -11.74 3.37 3.39
C ALA A 144 -11.98 2.00 4.01
N TRP A 145 -12.41 1.01 3.21
CA TRP A 145 -12.58 -0.37 3.67
C TRP A 145 -11.27 -0.93 4.22
N ARG A 146 -10.14 -0.73 3.52
CA ARG A 146 -8.84 -1.20 4.01
C ARG A 146 -8.43 -0.52 5.32
N GLN A 147 -8.58 0.80 5.43
CA GLN A 147 -8.22 1.50 6.68
C GLN A 147 -9.15 1.16 7.86
N VAL A 148 -10.44 0.90 7.62
CA VAL A 148 -11.35 0.40 8.66
C VAL A 148 -10.89 -0.98 9.15
N ASP A 149 -10.49 -1.87 8.23
CA ASP A 149 -9.97 -3.19 8.58
C ASP A 149 -8.69 -3.09 9.44
N THR A 150 -7.78 -2.19 9.07
CA THR A 150 -6.59 -1.85 9.87
C THR A 150 -6.93 -1.47 11.30
N HIS A 151 -7.92 -0.61 11.50
CA HIS A 151 -8.33 -0.19 12.84
C HIS A 151 -8.89 -1.37 13.65
N ILE A 152 -9.75 -2.19 13.04
CA ILE A 152 -10.38 -3.36 13.68
C ILE A 152 -9.30 -4.38 14.07
N ASN A 153 -8.42 -4.74 13.14
CA ASN A 153 -7.36 -5.73 13.33
C ASN A 153 -6.36 -5.26 14.38
N ASN A 154 -5.89 -4.01 14.30
CA ASN A 154 -4.92 -3.49 15.25
C ASN A 154 -5.50 -3.39 16.67
N LEU A 155 -6.74 -2.94 16.84
CA LEU A 155 -7.40 -2.92 18.16
C LEU A 155 -7.54 -4.34 18.73
N TYR A 156 -8.00 -5.29 17.91
CA TYR A 156 -8.09 -6.68 18.32
C TYR A 156 -6.74 -7.26 18.73
N ASN A 157 -5.73 -7.14 17.88
CA ASN A 157 -4.39 -7.69 18.10
C ASN A 157 -3.72 -7.05 19.30
N THR A 158 -3.87 -5.74 19.50
CA THR A 158 -3.32 -5.06 20.68
C THR A 158 -3.95 -5.59 21.96
N SER A 159 -5.28 -5.72 22.02
CA SER A 159 -5.94 -6.32 23.18
C SER A 159 -5.51 -7.77 23.38
N PHE A 160 -5.44 -8.55 22.31
CA PHE A 160 -5.06 -9.96 22.35
C PHE A 160 -3.66 -10.14 22.94
N TRP A 161 -2.67 -9.44 22.40
CA TRP A 161 -1.28 -9.57 22.85
C TRP A 161 -1.03 -8.94 24.21
N ALA A 162 -1.76 -7.90 24.62
CA ALA A 162 -1.73 -7.41 25.99
C ALA A 162 -2.20 -8.49 26.98
N ILE A 163 -3.30 -9.18 26.66
CA ILE A 163 -3.84 -10.28 27.48
C ILE A 163 -2.84 -11.45 27.58
N VAL A 164 -2.19 -11.81 26.48
CA VAL A 164 -1.23 -12.91 26.44
C VAL A 164 0.08 -12.54 27.14
N GLN A 165 0.70 -11.42 26.78
CA GLN A 165 2.05 -11.07 27.22
C GLN A 165 2.09 -10.42 28.61
N GLN A 166 1.16 -9.51 28.91
CA GLN A 166 1.12 -8.85 30.22
C GLN A 166 0.20 -9.60 31.19
N GLY A 167 -0.91 -10.14 30.70
CA GLY A 167 -1.87 -10.90 31.50
C GLY A 167 -1.48 -12.36 31.76
N GLY A 168 -0.44 -12.88 31.08
CA GLY A 168 0.04 -14.25 31.23
C GLY A 168 -0.97 -15.33 30.82
N LYS A 169 -1.99 -14.97 30.04
CA LYS A 169 -3.02 -15.91 29.57
C LYS A 169 -2.55 -16.65 28.32
N THR A 170 -3.11 -17.82 28.10
CA THR A 170 -2.92 -18.55 26.84
C THR A 170 -3.66 -17.85 25.69
N GLU A 171 -3.22 -18.08 24.46
CA GLU A 171 -3.88 -17.57 23.25
C GLU A 171 -5.37 -17.97 23.18
N ARG A 172 -5.68 -19.22 23.59
CA ARG A 172 -7.05 -19.72 23.64
C ARG A 172 -7.93 -18.93 24.62
N GLU A 173 -7.38 -18.57 25.78
CA GLU A 173 -8.10 -17.76 26.77
C GLU A 173 -8.28 -16.33 26.29
N ALA A 174 -7.25 -15.73 25.67
CA ALA A 174 -7.33 -14.40 25.08
C ALA A 174 -8.43 -14.33 24.01
N HIS A 175 -8.50 -15.31 23.10
CA HIS A 175 -9.58 -15.40 22.13
C HIS A 175 -10.96 -15.49 22.79
N LYS A 176 -11.10 -16.33 23.83
CA LYS A 176 -12.36 -16.48 24.56
C LYS A 176 -12.80 -15.19 25.26
N ILE A 177 -11.87 -14.42 25.80
CA ILE A 177 -12.14 -13.12 26.45
C ILE A 177 -12.60 -12.09 25.42
N LEU A 178 -11.94 -12.05 24.26
CA LEU A 178 -12.28 -11.08 23.21
C LEU A 178 -13.48 -11.47 22.37
N GLN A 179 -13.93 -12.73 22.46
CA GLN A 179 -15.07 -13.23 21.71
C GLN A 179 -16.35 -12.46 22.07
N GLY A 180 -17.03 -11.93 21.05
CA GLY A 180 -18.27 -11.15 21.22
C GLY A 180 -18.08 -9.74 21.77
N THR A 181 -16.84 -9.30 22.03
CA THR A 181 -16.59 -7.95 22.54
C THR A 181 -16.74 -6.89 21.44
N VAL A 182 -17.25 -5.72 21.80
CA VAL A 182 -17.29 -4.52 20.93
C VAL A 182 -16.02 -3.67 21.11
N SER A 183 -15.82 -2.67 20.24
CA SER A 183 -14.65 -1.77 20.29
C SER A 183 -14.49 -1.10 21.66
N ALA A 184 -15.55 -0.53 22.22
CA ALA A 184 -15.52 0.12 23.54
C ALA A 184 -15.05 -0.81 24.67
N GLN A 185 -15.45 -2.09 24.65
CA GLN A 185 -15.00 -3.07 25.64
C GLN A 185 -13.51 -3.40 25.49
N LYS A 186 -12.99 -3.47 24.25
CA LYS A 186 -11.55 -3.66 24.00
C LYS A 186 -10.72 -2.49 24.50
N HIS A 187 -11.21 -1.27 24.32
CA HIS A 187 -10.60 -0.06 24.91
C HIS A 187 -10.57 -0.13 26.44
N ASP A 188 -11.70 -0.51 27.05
CA ASP A 188 -11.79 -0.67 28.50
C ASP A 188 -10.81 -1.72 29.04
N ILE A 189 -10.72 -2.89 28.39
CA ILE A 189 -9.75 -3.95 28.75
C ILE A 189 -8.32 -3.40 28.68
N LEU A 190 -7.96 -2.77 27.56
CA LEU A 190 -6.61 -2.20 27.38
C LEU A 190 -6.26 -1.18 28.46
N TYR A 191 -7.18 -0.28 28.78
CA TYR A 191 -6.91 0.80 29.71
C TYR A 191 -6.94 0.35 31.18
N LYS A 192 -8.00 -0.36 31.59
CA LYS A 192 -8.24 -0.73 32.99
C LYS A 192 -7.32 -1.86 33.46
N ASP A 193 -7.13 -2.88 32.61
CA ASP A 193 -6.42 -4.10 33.02
C ASP A 193 -4.92 -4.01 32.70
N TYR A 194 -4.54 -3.26 31.67
CA TYR A 194 -3.17 -3.21 31.15
C TYR A 194 -2.56 -1.80 31.09
N GLY A 195 -3.32 -0.75 31.46
CA GLY A 195 -2.81 0.63 31.44
C GLY A 195 -2.48 1.17 30.04
N ILE A 196 -2.95 0.52 28.97
CA ILE A 196 -2.68 0.90 27.58
C ILE A 196 -3.77 1.84 27.09
N ASN A 197 -3.40 3.08 26.77
CA ASN A 197 -4.26 3.98 26.03
C ASN A 197 -4.10 3.75 24.52
N TYR A 198 -5.04 3.05 23.89
CA TYR A 198 -4.98 2.76 22.44
C TYR A 198 -4.81 4.03 21.59
N ASN A 199 -5.40 5.16 22.00
CA ASN A 199 -5.35 6.40 21.22
C ASN A 199 -3.95 7.04 21.21
N THR A 200 -3.05 6.66 22.13
CA THR A 200 -1.67 7.16 22.16
C THR A 200 -0.69 6.23 21.44
N LEU A 201 -1.15 5.10 20.89
CA LEU A 201 -0.31 4.25 20.06
C LEU A 201 0.09 4.98 18.77
N ASP A 202 1.21 4.55 18.18
CA ASP A 202 1.74 5.07 16.92
C ASP A 202 0.64 5.07 15.84
N GLU A 203 0.52 6.19 15.12
CA GLU A 203 -0.49 6.35 14.07
C GLU A 203 -0.31 5.31 12.95
N MET A 204 0.93 4.87 12.68
CA MET A 204 1.21 3.82 11.70
C MET A 204 0.45 2.53 12.04
N TYR A 205 0.35 2.16 13.32
CA TYR A 205 -0.36 0.94 13.72
C TYR A 205 -1.88 1.11 13.65
N LYS A 206 -2.39 2.32 13.93
CA LYS A 206 -3.84 2.57 13.97
C LYS A 206 -4.44 2.86 12.61
N LYS A 207 -3.66 3.47 11.70
CA LYS A 207 -4.15 4.01 10.42
C LYS A 207 -3.46 3.40 9.21
N GLY A 208 -2.42 2.59 9.39
CA GLY A 208 -1.59 2.07 8.31
C GLY A 208 -0.68 3.14 7.71
N SER A 209 -0.12 2.82 6.55
CA SER A 209 0.79 3.70 5.82
C SER A 209 0.19 4.11 4.49
N VAL A 210 0.06 5.41 4.28
CA VAL A 210 -0.44 6.02 3.04
C VAL A 210 0.75 6.61 2.30
N LEU A 211 1.01 6.15 1.09
CA LEU A 211 2.06 6.69 0.23
C LEU A 211 1.43 7.47 -0.91
N VAL A 212 1.83 8.73 -1.05
CA VAL A 212 1.37 9.63 -2.11
C VAL A 212 2.51 10.47 -2.61
N ARG A 213 2.45 10.89 -3.86
CA ARG A 213 3.38 11.91 -4.37
C ARG A 213 2.93 13.29 -3.92
N ASP A 214 3.88 14.10 -3.45
CA ASP A 214 3.67 15.53 -3.23
C ASP A 214 4.16 16.29 -4.48
N PRO A 215 3.25 16.71 -5.36
CA PRO A 215 3.62 17.34 -6.62
C PRO A 215 4.21 18.73 -6.34
N PRO A 216 5.38 19.05 -6.90
CA PRO A 216 5.96 20.38 -6.72
C PRO A 216 5.01 21.44 -7.31
N PRO A 217 5.07 22.70 -6.79
CA PRO A 217 4.35 23.80 -7.40
C PRO A 217 4.61 23.89 -8.89
N LEU A 218 3.58 24.22 -9.67
CA LEU A 218 3.75 24.38 -11.11
C LEU A 218 4.75 25.52 -11.38
N PRO A 219 5.84 25.28 -12.12
CA PRO A 219 6.84 26.30 -12.40
C PRO A 219 6.21 27.51 -13.10
N GLU A 220 6.76 28.69 -12.81
CA GLU A 220 6.44 29.91 -13.54
C GLU A 220 7.05 29.85 -14.94
N VAL A 221 6.35 30.40 -15.94
CA VAL A 221 6.90 30.53 -17.29
C VAL A 221 7.99 31.60 -17.25
N PRO A 222 9.28 31.26 -17.47
CA PRO A 222 10.36 32.23 -17.33
C PRO A 222 10.24 33.31 -18.40
N LYS A 223 10.36 34.60 -18.05
CA LYS A 223 10.27 35.71 -19.02
C LYS A 223 11.35 35.63 -20.11
N ASP A 224 12.57 35.25 -19.73
CA ASP A 224 13.74 35.18 -20.63
C ASP A 224 14.18 33.74 -20.97
N GLY A 225 13.32 32.75 -20.70
CA GLY A 225 13.61 31.34 -20.99
C GLY A 225 13.58 31.00 -22.49
N ALA A 226 14.32 29.95 -22.86
CA ALA A 226 14.27 29.39 -24.21
C ALA A 226 12.84 28.96 -24.60
N TYR A 227 12.45 29.15 -25.86
CA TYR A 227 11.10 28.87 -26.36
C TYR A 227 10.60 27.44 -26.03
N LYS A 228 11.48 26.43 -26.11
CA LYS A 228 11.15 25.04 -25.77
C LYS A 228 10.79 24.87 -24.29
N GLU A 229 11.49 25.55 -23.39
CA GLU A 229 11.22 25.46 -21.95
C GLU A 229 9.91 26.17 -21.59
N LYS A 230 9.67 27.35 -22.17
CA LYS A 230 8.39 28.07 -22.04
C LYS A 230 7.21 27.18 -22.47
N LYS A 231 7.29 26.59 -23.67
CA LYS A 231 6.26 25.66 -24.19
C LYS A 231 6.05 24.42 -23.32
N ARG A 232 7.13 23.87 -22.76
CA ARG A 232 7.04 22.72 -21.83
C ARG A 232 6.30 23.10 -20.56
N ILE A 233 6.63 24.24 -19.95
CA ILE A 233 5.99 24.73 -18.72
C ILE A 233 4.53 25.12 -19.00
N GLU A 234 4.24 25.77 -20.13
CA GLU A 234 2.87 26.08 -20.56
C GLU A 234 2.02 24.82 -20.72
N LYS A 235 2.57 23.78 -21.35
CA LYS A 235 1.90 22.48 -21.46
C LYS A 235 1.67 21.85 -20.09
N LEU A 236 2.67 21.85 -19.22
CA LEU A 236 2.58 21.33 -17.86
C LEU A 236 1.49 22.03 -17.05
N ARG A 237 1.38 23.36 -17.19
CA ARG A 237 0.34 24.17 -16.54
C ARG A 237 -1.05 23.90 -17.11
N LYS A 238 -1.14 23.58 -18.40
CA LYS A 238 -2.38 23.18 -19.05
C LYS A 238 -2.85 21.79 -18.62
N ASP A 239 -1.92 20.83 -18.56
CA ASP A 239 -2.18 19.44 -18.18
C ASP A 239 -2.44 19.31 -16.66
N GLY A 240 -1.93 20.25 -15.86
CA GLY A 240 -2.20 20.34 -14.43
C GLY A 240 -1.34 19.39 -13.59
N ILE A 241 -1.87 19.01 -12.42
CA ILE A 241 -1.26 18.03 -11.52
C ILE A 241 -2.02 16.71 -11.69
N ASP A 242 -1.28 15.68 -12.06
CA ASP A 242 -1.76 14.32 -12.38
C ASP A 242 -1.27 13.28 -11.35
N GLY A 243 -0.55 13.72 -10.33
CA GLY A 243 -0.06 12.85 -9.25
C GLY A 243 1.08 11.92 -9.64
N THR A 244 1.72 12.11 -10.80
CA THR A 244 2.84 11.29 -11.29
C THR A 244 4.22 11.87 -10.96
N ARG A 245 4.26 13.15 -10.57
CA ARG A 245 5.49 13.91 -10.28
C ARG A 245 5.67 14.21 -8.80
N GLY A 246 6.93 14.40 -8.40
CA GLY A 246 7.31 14.74 -7.03
C GLY A 246 7.81 13.53 -6.24
N SER A 247 8.33 13.83 -5.04
CA SER A 247 8.79 12.80 -4.10
C SER A 247 7.61 12.04 -3.51
N VAL A 248 7.80 10.74 -3.31
CA VAL A 248 6.85 9.92 -2.54
C VAL A 248 6.98 10.27 -1.06
N GLN A 249 5.84 10.56 -0.43
CA GLN A 249 5.71 10.85 0.99
C GLN A 249 4.95 9.72 1.68
N ILE A 250 5.40 9.30 2.86
CA ILE A 250 4.74 8.31 3.71
C ILE A 250 3.98 9.06 4.81
N LEU A 251 2.68 8.85 4.91
CA LEU A 251 1.78 9.50 5.84
C LEU A 251 1.02 8.46 6.67
N HIS A 252 0.65 8.80 7.90
CA HIS A 252 -0.18 7.97 8.78
C HIS A 252 -1.45 8.76 9.18
N VAL A 253 -2.32 8.97 8.19
CA VAL A 253 -3.48 9.87 8.27
C VAL A 253 -4.77 9.16 7.92
N ASP A 254 -5.90 9.73 8.34
CA ASP A 254 -7.23 9.25 7.99
C ASP A 254 -7.51 9.53 6.51
N ILE A 255 -7.84 8.47 5.75
CA ILE A 255 -8.19 8.52 4.33
C ILE A 255 -9.66 8.15 4.11
N ILE A 256 -10.44 7.94 5.17
CA ILE A 256 -11.88 7.70 5.09
C ILE A 256 -12.61 9.03 4.81
N LYS A 257 -12.21 10.10 5.52
CA LYS A 257 -12.82 11.43 5.40
C LYS A 257 -12.41 12.19 4.14
N ASP A 258 -13.22 13.19 3.80
CA ASP A 258 -13.02 14.03 2.61
C ASP A 258 -11.73 14.85 2.61
N ASP A 259 -11.22 15.26 3.78
CA ASP A 259 -10.06 16.16 3.87
C ASP A 259 -8.84 15.65 3.10
N PHE A 260 -8.52 14.35 3.23
CA PHE A 260 -7.39 13.75 2.53
C PHE A 260 -7.53 13.87 1.00
N TRP A 261 -8.73 13.57 0.49
CA TRP A 261 -9.06 13.56 -0.93
C TRP A 261 -9.20 14.97 -1.52
N ASN A 262 -9.81 15.89 -0.77
CA ASN A 262 -9.97 17.29 -1.17
C ASN A 262 -8.63 18.02 -1.30
N GLN A 263 -7.64 17.65 -0.48
CA GLN A 263 -6.26 18.15 -0.60
C GLN A 263 -5.52 17.55 -1.80
N ARG A 264 -5.99 16.44 -2.36
CA ARG A 264 -5.32 15.65 -3.41
C ARG A 264 -6.29 15.26 -4.53
N PRO A 265 -6.97 16.23 -5.17
CA PRO A 265 -8.04 15.94 -6.13
C PRO A 265 -7.57 15.14 -7.35
N TRP A 266 -6.27 15.24 -7.70
CA TRP A 266 -5.66 14.50 -8.81
C TRP A 266 -5.70 12.97 -8.62
N LEU A 267 -5.78 12.45 -7.40
CA LEU A 267 -5.88 11.00 -7.14
C LEU A 267 -7.16 10.39 -7.71
N LEU A 268 -8.18 11.21 -7.91
CA LEU A 268 -9.52 10.82 -8.34
C LEU A 268 -9.94 11.44 -9.68
N ALA A 269 -9.02 12.14 -10.36
CA ALA A 269 -9.27 12.70 -11.67
C ALA A 269 -9.42 11.59 -12.72
N GLN A 270 -10.37 11.76 -13.65
CA GLN A 270 -10.61 10.89 -14.79
C GLN A 270 -10.29 11.61 -16.09
#